data_AF-A0A5J6PYS2-F1
#
_entry.id   AF-A0A5J6PYS2-F1
#
_cell.length_a   1.000
_cell.length_b   1.000
_cell.length_c   1.000
_cell.angle_alpha   90.00
_cell.angle_beta   90.00
_cell.angle_gamma   90.00
#
_symmetry.space_group_name_H-M   'P 1'
#
loop_
_entity.id
_entity.type
_entity.pdbx_description
1 polymer ?
#
loop_
_entity_poly.entity_id
_entity_poly.type
_entity_poly.pdbx_seq_one_letter_code
_entity_poly.pdbx_strand_id
1 'polypeptide(L)'
;MGSIVSALLILSLLPIQPARTALLSRVGAAVNRCLQTSDPSICRRALIELEALQRAAERASRYPCQTQALGLGADMLMQAEQVDRRASTSELLRSLQRECGGL
;
A
#
# COMPACT_ATOMS: atom_id res chain seq x y z
N MET A 1 13.39 -35.47 26.57
CA MET A 1 14.13 -34.73 25.52
C MET A 1 13.36 -34.57 24.18
N GLY A 2 12.16 -35.16 24.01
CA GLY A 2 11.41 -35.07 22.75
C GLY A 2 10.55 -33.81 22.53
N SER A 3 10.05 -33.16 23.59
CA SER A 3 9.11 -32.03 23.44
C SER A 3 9.75 -30.71 22.96
N ILE A 4 11.05 -30.50 23.19
CA ILE A 4 11.73 -29.25 22.82
C ILE A 4 11.98 -29.19 21.30
N VAL A 5 12.26 -30.35 20.69
CA VAL A 5 12.52 -30.46 19.24
C VAL A 5 11.25 -30.16 18.43
N SER A 6 10.07 -30.62 18.89
CA SER A 6 8.79 -30.31 18.24
C SER A 6 8.41 -28.83 18.30
N ALA A 7 8.74 -28.12 19.39
CA ALA A 7 8.41 -26.71 19.51
C ALA A 7 9.23 -25.82 18.55
N LEU A 8 10.50 -26.18 18.31
CA LEU A 8 11.40 -25.47 17.39
C LEU A 8 10.98 -25.63 15.91
N LEU A 9 10.40 -26.77 15.55
CA LEU A 9 9.91 -27.05 14.19
C LEU A 9 8.63 -26.30 13.82
N ILE A 10 7.83 -25.89 14.82
CA ILE A 10 6.59 -25.12 14.58
C ILE A 10 6.90 -23.64 14.37
N LEU A 11 7.97 -23.12 14.99
CA LEU A 11 8.34 -21.71 14.90
C LEU A 11 8.92 -21.30 13.54
N SER A 12 9.44 -22.26 12.76
CA SER A 12 9.99 -22.02 11.41
C SER A 12 8.93 -21.96 10.31
N LEU A 13 7.66 -22.24 10.61
CA LEU A 13 6.54 -22.20 9.67
C LEU A 13 5.69 -20.93 9.77
N LEU A 14 5.97 -20.02 10.71
CA LEU A 14 5.30 -18.72 10.70
C LEU A 14 5.81 -17.93 9.49
N PRO A 15 4.94 -17.55 8.54
CA PRO A 15 5.34 -16.68 7.46
C PRO A 15 5.69 -15.32 8.08
N ILE A 16 6.98 -15.05 8.24
CA ILE A 16 7.47 -13.70 8.50
C ILE A 16 7.17 -12.90 7.24
N GLN A 17 5.96 -12.37 7.13
CA GLN A 17 5.65 -11.49 6.03
C GLN A 17 6.55 -10.27 6.17
N PRO A 18 7.32 -9.91 5.14
CA PRO A 18 8.15 -8.72 5.22
C PRO A 18 7.23 -7.54 5.52
N ALA A 19 7.56 -6.76 6.55
CA ALA A 19 6.73 -5.66 7.08
C ALA A 19 6.24 -4.67 6.00
N ARG A 20 6.91 -4.67 4.86
CA ARG A 20 6.66 -3.84 3.69
C ARG A 20 5.55 -4.40 2.75
N THR A 21 5.41 -5.73 2.62
CA THR A 21 4.24 -6.33 1.93
C THR A 21 2.93 -6.05 2.68
N ALA A 22 3.02 -5.98 4.01
CA ALA A 22 1.92 -5.53 4.86
C ALA A 22 1.60 -4.04 4.67
N LEU A 23 2.57 -3.21 4.26
CA LEU A 23 2.35 -1.80 3.93
C LEU A 23 1.57 -1.65 2.62
N LEU A 24 1.99 -2.32 1.55
CA LEU A 24 1.28 -2.27 0.26
C LEU A 24 -0.18 -2.76 0.39
N SER A 25 -0.40 -3.82 1.16
CA SER A 25 -1.75 -4.33 1.43
C SER A 25 -2.62 -3.34 2.21
N ARG A 26 -2.04 -2.66 3.21
CA ARG A 26 -2.73 -1.59 3.97
C ARG A 26 -3.09 -0.40 3.08
N VAL A 27 -2.18 0.03 2.22
CA VAL A 27 -2.43 1.08 1.22
C VAL A 27 -3.60 0.71 0.32
N GLY A 28 -3.59 -0.50 -0.26
CA GLY A 28 -4.68 -0.96 -1.11
C GLY A 28 -6.04 -0.96 -0.40
N ALA A 29 -6.09 -1.44 0.85
CA ALA A 29 -7.32 -1.44 1.63
C ALA A 29 -7.79 -0.02 2.00
N ALA A 30 -6.87 0.92 2.25
CA ALA A 30 -7.20 2.30 2.57
C ALA A 30 -7.72 3.06 1.34
N VAL A 31 -7.03 2.94 0.21
CA VAL A 31 -7.43 3.56 -1.07
C VAL A 31 -8.79 3.04 -1.52
N ASN A 32 -9.03 1.72 -1.48
CA ASN A 32 -10.32 1.16 -1.83
C ASN A 32 -11.46 1.68 -0.94
N ARG A 33 -11.24 1.82 0.37
CA ARG A 33 -12.26 2.41 1.27
C ARG A 33 -12.54 3.87 0.95
N CYS A 34 -11.52 4.65 0.63
CA CYS A 34 -11.71 6.02 0.16
C CYS A 34 -12.59 6.04 -1.10
N LEU A 35 -12.29 5.20 -2.09
CA LEU A 35 -13.07 5.14 -3.34
C LEU A 35 -14.53 4.70 -3.15
N GLN A 36 -14.79 3.82 -2.18
CA GLN A 36 -16.15 3.33 -1.91
C GLN A 36 -17.01 4.35 -1.16
N THR A 37 -16.41 5.14 -0.27
CA THR A 37 -17.15 6.00 0.66
C THR A 37 -17.12 7.47 0.27
N SER A 38 -16.08 7.88 -0.44
CA SER A 38 -15.74 9.29 -0.68
C SER A 38 -15.67 10.13 0.61
N ASP A 39 -15.51 9.48 1.77
CA ASP A 39 -15.44 10.16 3.05
C ASP A 39 -14.08 10.88 3.19
N PRO A 40 -14.05 12.20 3.45
CA PRO A 40 -12.81 12.97 3.52
C PRO A 40 -11.81 12.47 4.57
N SER A 41 -12.30 11.96 5.70
CA SER A 41 -11.44 11.45 6.79
C SER A 41 -10.81 10.12 6.40
N ILE A 42 -11.56 9.25 5.73
CA ILE A 42 -11.07 7.98 5.18
C ILE A 42 -10.04 8.23 4.07
N CYS A 43 -10.33 9.16 3.15
CA CYS A 43 -9.40 9.52 2.07
C CYS A 43 -8.11 10.15 2.57
N ARG A 44 -8.18 11.01 3.60
CA ARG A 44 -6.97 11.53 4.27
C ARG A 44 -6.12 10.42 4.86
N ARG A 45 -6.73 9.42 5.48
CA ARG A 45 -5.98 8.26 6.01
C ARG A 45 -5.31 7.46 4.89
N ALA A 46 -5.98 7.29 3.74
CA ALA A 46 -5.38 6.63 2.58
C ALA A 46 -4.16 7.40 2.02
N LEU A 47 -4.21 8.73 2.00
CA LEU A 47 -3.07 9.56 1.60
C LEU A 47 -1.87 9.41 2.55
N ILE A 48 -2.10 9.31 3.86
CA ILE A 48 -1.03 9.06 4.85
C ILE A 48 -0.36 7.71 4.60
N GLU A 49 -1.14 6.65 4.33
CA GLU A 49 -0.59 5.33 4.01
C GLU A 49 0.21 5.35 2.69
N LEU A 50 -0.26 6.10 1.68
CA LEU A 50 0.47 6.28 0.42
C LEU A 50 1.81 7.01 0.62
N GLU A 51 1.86 8.02 1.46
CA GLU A 51 3.11 8.71 1.82
C GLU A 51 4.09 7.75 2.53
N ALA A 52 3.58 6.92 3.45
CA ALA A 52 4.40 5.91 4.11
C ALA A 52 5.00 4.92 3.09
N LEU A 53 4.23 4.51 2.09
CA LEU A 53 4.70 3.66 0.99
C LEU A 53 5.74 4.39 0.11
N GLN A 54 5.50 5.65 -0.24
CA GLN A 54 6.43 6.47 -1.01
C GLN A 54 7.78 6.58 -0.31
N ARG A 55 7.80 6.90 1.00
CA ARG A 55 9.03 6.98 1.80
C ARG A 55 9.71 5.62 1.97
N ALA A 56 8.95 4.53 2.02
CA ALA A 56 9.52 3.17 2.03
C ALA A 56 10.18 2.82 0.69
N ALA A 57 9.54 3.16 -0.42
CA ALA A 57 10.07 2.98 -1.77
C ALA A 57 11.35 3.81 -1.99
N GLU A 58 11.36 5.07 -1.53
CA GLU A 58 12.54 5.95 -1.57
C GLU A 58 13.73 5.35 -0.82
N ARG A 59 13.51 4.90 0.43
CA ARG A 59 14.56 4.24 1.24
C ARG A 59 15.08 2.94 0.61
N ALA A 60 14.28 2.29 -0.22
CA ALA A 60 14.65 1.08 -0.96
C ALA A 60 15.17 1.38 -2.39
N SER A 61 15.35 2.66 -2.74
CA SER A 61 15.71 3.11 -4.09
C SER A 61 14.80 2.56 -5.20
N ARG A 62 13.53 2.30 -4.88
CA ARG A 62 12.50 1.84 -5.83
C ARG A 62 11.75 3.03 -6.41
N TYR A 63 12.46 3.84 -7.18
CA TYR A 63 11.95 5.07 -7.79
C TYR A 63 10.66 4.89 -8.62
N PRO A 64 10.45 3.79 -9.37
CA PRO A 64 9.17 3.57 -10.05
C PRO A 64 7.98 3.49 -9.08
N CYS A 65 8.08 2.68 -8.02
CA CYS A 65 7.04 2.60 -6.99
C CYS A 65 6.85 3.93 -6.26
N GLN A 66 7.94 4.67 -5.99
CA GLN A 66 7.86 5.99 -5.37
C GLN A 66 7.02 6.95 -6.24
N THR A 67 7.33 7.05 -7.52
CA THR A 67 6.62 7.92 -8.47
C THR A 67 5.17 7.49 -8.62
N GLN A 68 4.90 6.18 -8.65
CA GLN A 68 3.54 5.67 -8.76
C GLN A 68 2.69 5.97 -7.52
N ALA A 69 3.30 5.91 -6.32
CA ALA A 69 2.64 6.30 -5.08
C ALA A 69 2.32 7.80 -5.04
N LEU A 70 3.23 8.64 -5.53
CA LEU A 70 3.01 10.09 -5.66
C LEU A 70 1.89 10.40 -6.65
N GLY A 71 1.89 9.74 -7.82
CA GLY A 71 0.85 9.89 -8.83
C GLY A 71 -0.53 9.60 -8.25
N LEU A 72 -0.69 8.40 -7.68
CA LEU A 72 -1.95 7.96 -7.06
C LEU A 72 -2.43 8.92 -5.94
N GLY A 73 -1.52 9.45 -5.12
CA GLY A 73 -1.87 10.45 -4.10
C GLY A 73 -2.39 11.76 -4.70
N ALA A 74 -1.77 12.25 -5.78
CA ALA A 74 -2.25 13.42 -6.49
C ALA A 74 -3.61 13.20 -7.18
N ASP A 75 -3.84 12.00 -7.73
CA ASP A 75 -5.14 11.61 -8.29
C ASP A 75 -6.25 11.64 -7.23
N MET A 76 -5.98 11.12 -6.04
CA MET A 76 -6.92 11.11 -4.92
C MET A 76 -7.25 12.51 -4.42
N LEU A 77 -6.25 13.40 -4.33
CA LEU A 77 -6.48 14.79 -3.98
C LEU A 77 -7.37 15.49 -5.02
N MET A 78 -7.13 15.28 -6.30
CA MET A 78 -7.93 15.90 -7.37
C MET A 78 -9.37 15.36 -7.43
N GLN A 79 -9.58 14.08 -7.12
CA GLN A 79 -10.92 13.52 -7.00
C GLN A 79 -11.69 14.06 -5.79
N ALA A 80 -11.01 14.36 -4.69
CA ALA A 80 -11.65 15.04 -3.55
C ALA A 80 -12.16 16.44 -3.93
N GLU A 81 -11.50 17.10 -4.90
CA GLU A 81 -11.89 18.41 -5.44
C GLU A 81 -12.90 18.32 -6.61
N GLN A 82 -13.48 17.13 -6.88
CA GLN A 82 -14.41 16.88 -8.00
C GLN A 82 -13.86 17.30 -9.38
N VAL A 83 -12.54 17.36 -9.54
CA VAL A 83 -11.93 17.64 -10.83
C VAL A 83 -11.91 16.35 -11.65
N ASP A 84 -12.60 16.38 -12.78
CA ASP A 84 -12.66 15.27 -13.72
C ASP A 84 -11.25 14.85 -14.14
N ARG A 85 -10.91 13.57 -13.98
CA ARG A 85 -9.56 13.08 -14.25
C ARG A 85 -9.54 11.94 -15.26
N ARG A 86 -8.50 11.94 -16.09
CA ARG A 86 -8.31 11.09 -17.27
C ARG A 86 -8.13 9.59 -16.97
N ALA A 87 -7.79 9.19 -15.73
CA ALA A 87 -7.63 7.78 -15.32
C ALA A 87 -8.36 7.50 -14.01
N SER A 88 -8.97 6.32 -13.87
CA SER A 88 -9.64 5.95 -12.62
C SER A 88 -8.61 5.63 -11.54
N THR A 89 -8.82 6.11 -10.31
CA THR A 89 -7.95 5.79 -9.15
C THR A 89 -7.86 4.28 -8.91
N SER A 90 -8.90 3.54 -9.29
CA SER A 90 -8.89 2.07 -9.22
C SER A 90 -7.84 1.43 -10.13
N GLU A 91 -7.61 2.00 -11.32
CA GLU A 91 -6.63 1.49 -12.28
C GLU A 91 -5.21 1.84 -11.85
N LEU A 92 -5.02 3.06 -11.36
CA LEU A 92 -3.76 3.52 -10.81
C LEU A 92 -3.35 2.71 -9.57
N LEU A 93 -4.32 2.33 -8.72
CA LEU A 93 -4.10 1.44 -7.60
C LEU A 93 -3.61 0.06 -8.06
N ARG A 94 -4.15 -0.49 -9.15
CA ARG A 94 -3.65 -1.76 -9.71
C ARG A 94 -2.22 -1.61 -10.25
N SER A 95 -1.88 -0.48 -10.87
CA SER A 95 -0.49 -0.24 -11.32
C SER A 95 0.47 -0.14 -10.14
N LEU A 96 0.08 0.60 -9.10
CA LEU A 96 0.83 0.69 -7.85
C LEU A 96 1.09 -0.70 -7.25
N GLN A 97 0.07 -1.57 -7.20
CA GLN A 97 0.23 -2.92 -6.66
C GLN A 97 1.22 -3.79 -7.46
N ARG A 98 1.29 -3.63 -8.79
CA ARG A 98 2.24 -4.34 -9.65
C ARG A 98 3.65 -3.79 -9.47
N GLU A 99 3.82 -2.47 -9.52
CA GLU A 99 5.13 -1.82 -9.51
C GLU A 99 5.78 -1.79 -8.13
N CYS A 100 4.96 -1.77 -7.08
CA CYS A 100 5.40 -1.90 -5.69
C CYS A 100 5.43 -3.37 -5.23
N GLY A 101 5.24 -4.34 -6.13
CA GLY A 101 5.32 -5.76 -5.80
C GLY A 101 6.67 -6.14 -5.18
N GLY A 102 6.64 -6.86 -4.06
CA GLY A 102 7.85 -7.27 -3.33
C GLY A 102 8.60 -6.11 -2.67
N LEU A 103 7.94 -4.96 -2.48
CA LEU A 103 8.41 -3.92 -1.58
C LEU A 103 8.11 -4.34 -0.16
#